data_AF-A0A1V5RBY7-F1
#
_entry.id   AF-A0A1V5RBY7-F1
#
_cell.length_a   1.000
_cell.length_b   1.000
_cell.length_c   1.000
_cell.angle_alpha   90.00
_cell.angle_beta   90.00
_cell.angle_gamma   90.00
#
_symmetry.space_group_name_H-M   'P 1'
#
loop_
_entity.id
_entity.type
_entity.pdbx_description
1 polymer ?
#
loop_
_entity_poly.entity_id
_entity_poly.type
_entity_poly.pdbx_seq_one_letter_code
_entity_poly.pdbx_strand_id
1 'polypeptide(L)'
;MAHTGLYQEGRMKTENPKFFESDDWMVVPFPVFENAVKDVASAYYGHFFMVNADSDPAVQKATWKLIGFLLSHGEDYLTRGGNLIQPTKALLASDTLKNMPYSEVFINDMARANMVYYGSDSAEIQTQIRNAVESVMLSGESPQKALATLRSAVQEIIDERH
;
A
#
# COMPACT_ATOMS: atom_id res chain seq x y z
N MET A 1 -13.36 7.31 11.27
CA MET A 1 -12.58 7.40 10.01
C MET A 1 -11.48 6.36 10.08
N ALA A 2 -11.35 5.53 9.05
CA ALA A 2 -10.28 4.53 8.94
C ALA A 2 -9.55 4.74 7.61
N HIS A 3 -8.25 4.45 7.59
CA HIS A 3 -7.44 4.51 6.38
C HIS A 3 -7.08 3.08 5.97
N THR A 4 -7.49 2.67 4.78
CA THR A 4 -7.38 1.28 4.30
C THR A 4 -7.48 1.23 2.77
N GLY A 5 -7.16 0.08 2.18
CA GLY A 5 -7.30 -0.16 0.73
C GLY A 5 -8.64 -0.77 0.33
N LEU A 6 -8.85 -0.88 -0.98
CA LEU A 6 -10.06 -1.42 -1.62
C LEU A 6 -10.41 -2.86 -1.16
N TYR A 7 -9.44 -3.64 -0.68
CA TYR A 7 -9.70 -4.96 -0.09
C TYR A 7 -10.67 -4.91 1.11
N GLN A 8 -10.76 -3.77 1.80
CA GLN A 8 -11.66 -3.63 2.94
C GLN A 8 -13.13 -3.68 2.54
N GLU A 9 -13.48 -3.27 1.32
CA GLU A 9 -14.86 -3.41 0.82
C GLU A 9 -15.25 -4.88 0.71
N GLY A 10 -14.35 -5.72 0.18
CA GLY A 10 -14.55 -7.16 0.10
C GLY A 10 -14.73 -7.77 1.49
N ARG A 11 -13.89 -7.37 2.46
CA ARG A 11 -14.01 -7.80 3.86
C ARG A 11 -15.33 -7.37 4.49
N MET A 12 -15.74 -6.11 4.33
CA MET A 12 -17.01 -5.61 4.86
C MET A 12 -18.18 -6.37 4.25
N LYS A 13 -18.17 -6.60 2.94
CA LYS A 13 -19.22 -7.38 2.26
C LYS A 13 -19.34 -8.81 2.82
N THR A 14 -18.22 -9.46 3.14
CA THR A 14 -18.22 -10.83 3.69
C THR A 14 -18.56 -10.87 5.18
N GLU A 15 -17.94 -10.02 5.98
CA GLU A 15 -18.00 -10.10 7.45
C GLU A 15 -19.12 -9.26 8.06
N ASN A 16 -19.56 -8.20 7.38
CA ASN A 16 -20.62 -7.31 7.83
C ASN A 16 -21.53 -6.82 6.68
N PRO A 17 -22.26 -7.74 6.00
CA PRO A 17 -23.03 -7.42 4.81
C PRO A 17 -24.11 -6.36 5.04
N LYS A 18 -24.73 -6.31 6.23
CA LYS A 18 -25.73 -5.29 6.57
C LYS A 18 -25.14 -3.87 6.59
N PHE A 19 -23.92 -3.73 7.10
CA PHE A 19 -23.23 -2.44 7.08
C PHE A 19 -22.75 -2.11 5.66
N PHE A 20 -22.24 -3.09 4.92
CA PHE A 20 -21.86 -2.89 3.52
C PHE A 20 -23.03 -2.39 2.66
N GLU A 21 -24.24 -2.90 2.88
CA GLU A 21 -25.47 -2.51 2.18
C GLU A 21 -26.15 -1.26 2.77
N SER A 22 -25.64 -0.67 3.86
CA SER A 22 -26.20 0.55 4.46
C SER A 22 -25.57 1.82 3.91
N ASP A 23 -26.22 2.95 4.18
CA ASP A 23 -25.72 4.29 3.85
C ASP A 23 -24.79 4.86 4.94
N ASP A 24 -24.37 4.04 5.91
CA ASP A 24 -23.59 4.49 7.09
C ASP A 24 -22.08 4.56 6.82
N TRP A 25 -21.64 4.27 5.60
CA TRP A 25 -20.24 4.33 5.21
C TRP A 25 -20.07 4.87 3.80
N MET A 26 -18.90 5.45 3.57
CA MET A 26 -18.47 5.87 2.26
C MET A 26 -16.95 5.86 2.21
N VAL A 27 -16.41 5.79 0.99
CA VAL A 27 -15.01 6.08 0.73
C VAL A 27 -14.92 7.49 0.18
N VAL A 28 -14.07 8.31 0.80
CA VAL A 28 -13.79 9.68 0.36
C VAL A 28 -12.35 9.78 -0.11
N PRO A 29 -12.02 10.70 -1.04
CA PRO A 29 -10.64 10.92 -1.46
C PRO A 29 -9.72 11.22 -0.28
N PHE A 30 -8.47 10.80 -0.38
CA PHE A 30 -7.46 11.10 0.63
C PHE A 30 -7.34 12.62 0.84
N PRO A 31 -7.42 13.11 2.10
CA PRO A 31 -7.49 14.54 2.37
C PRO A 31 -6.22 15.27 1.96
N VAL A 32 -6.38 16.53 1.54
CA VAL A 32 -5.28 17.43 1.16
C VAL A 32 -5.33 18.64 2.09
N PHE A 33 -4.17 19.08 2.58
CA PHE A 33 -4.10 20.32 3.37
C PHE A 33 -4.48 21.53 2.50
N GLU A 34 -5.20 22.49 3.07
CA GLU A 34 -5.68 23.69 2.35
C GLU A 34 -4.55 24.44 1.62
N ASN A 35 -3.36 24.52 2.24
CA ASN A 35 -2.18 25.18 1.68
C ASN A 35 -1.12 24.18 1.21
N ALA A 36 -1.52 22.99 0.75
CA ALA A 36 -0.58 21.98 0.28
C ALA A 36 0.19 22.46 -0.95
N VAL A 37 1.52 22.35 -0.88
CA VAL A 37 2.40 22.65 -2.02
C VAL A 37 2.36 21.53 -3.08
N LYS A 38 1.92 20.34 -2.68
CA LYS A 38 1.75 19.17 -3.56
C LYS A 38 0.43 18.48 -3.22
N ASP A 39 -0.32 18.12 -4.25
CA ASP A 39 -1.46 17.21 -4.13
C ASP A 39 -0.94 15.76 -4.17
N VAL A 40 -0.93 15.10 -3.02
CA VAL A 40 -0.41 13.74 -2.85
C VAL A 40 -1.40 12.94 -2.00
N ALA A 41 -1.85 11.80 -2.52
CA ALA A 41 -2.65 10.84 -1.76
C ALA A 41 -1.78 9.98 -0.83
N SER A 42 -2.39 9.05 -0.10
CA SER A 42 -1.62 8.05 0.64
C SER A 42 -0.70 7.27 -0.29
N ALA A 43 0.51 6.99 0.19
CA ALA A 43 1.40 6.06 -0.47
C ALA A 43 0.76 4.66 -0.58
N TYR A 44 1.10 3.94 -1.65
CA TYR A 44 0.67 2.57 -1.88
C TYR A 44 1.84 1.60 -1.74
N TYR A 45 1.53 0.36 -1.37
CA TYR A 45 2.49 -0.74 -1.31
C TYR A 45 1.91 -1.94 -2.07
N GLY A 46 2.78 -2.88 -2.41
CA GLY A 46 2.41 -4.11 -3.10
C GLY A 46 3.14 -5.30 -2.51
N HIS A 47 2.54 -6.46 -2.68
CA HIS A 47 3.22 -7.74 -2.46
C HIS A 47 3.80 -8.23 -3.78
N PHE A 48 4.98 -8.85 -3.71
CA PHE A 48 5.68 -9.36 -4.88
C PHE A 48 5.81 -10.88 -4.77
N PHE A 49 5.54 -11.56 -5.87
CA PHE A 49 6.06 -12.92 -6.04
C PHE A 49 7.53 -12.82 -6.46
N MET A 50 8.41 -13.48 -5.70
CA MET A 50 9.84 -13.48 -5.94
C MET A 50 10.34 -14.92 -6.06
N VAL A 51 11.41 -15.10 -6.82
CA VAL A 51 12.10 -16.39 -6.96
C VAL A 51 13.40 -16.31 -6.20
N ASN A 52 13.66 -17.28 -5.32
CA ASN A 52 14.93 -17.38 -4.61
C ASN A 52 16.05 -17.66 -5.62
N ALA A 53 17.08 -16.80 -5.61
CA ALA A 53 18.24 -16.90 -6.50
C ALA A 53 19.10 -18.14 -6.23
N ASP A 54 19.04 -18.71 -5.03
CA ASP A 54 19.83 -19.88 -4.62
C ASP A 54 19.15 -21.22 -4.98
N SER A 55 17.92 -21.19 -5.48
CA SER A 55 17.21 -22.40 -5.90
C SER A 55 17.80 -23.00 -7.16
N ASP A 56 17.63 -24.32 -7.36
CA ASP A 56 18.04 -24.98 -8.61
C ASP A 56 17.46 -24.28 -9.87
N PRO A 57 18.23 -24.17 -10.97
CA PRO A 57 17.77 -23.49 -12.18
C PRO A 57 16.45 -24.04 -12.75
N ALA A 58 16.22 -25.35 -12.60
CA ALA A 58 14.97 -25.98 -13.01
C ALA A 58 13.77 -25.52 -12.15
N VAL A 59 13.98 -25.37 -10.84
CA VAL A 59 12.99 -24.84 -9.90
C VAL A 59 12.69 -23.39 -10.23
N GLN A 60 13.72 -22.55 -10.41
CA GLN A 60 13.54 -21.14 -10.78
C GLN A 60 12.68 -21.00 -12.05
N LYS A 61 12.98 -21.77 -13.09
CA LYS A 61 12.21 -21.78 -14.34
C LYS A 61 10.76 -22.21 -14.14
N ALA A 62 10.51 -23.23 -13.32
CA ALA A 62 9.15 -23.68 -13.02
C ALA A 62 8.37 -22.63 -12.19
N THR A 63 9.01 -22.02 -11.19
CA THR A 63 8.41 -20.98 -10.36
C THR A 63 8.05 -19.75 -11.18
N TRP A 64 8.92 -19.30 -12.10
CA TRP A 64 8.58 -18.18 -12.99
C TRP A 64 7.36 -18.46 -13.87
N LYS A 65 7.20 -19.69 -14.36
CA LYS A 65 5.99 -20.10 -15.10
C LYS A 65 4.74 -20.04 -14.21
N LEU A 66 4.84 -20.54 -12.97
CA LEU A 66 3.75 -20.48 -12.00
C LEU A 66 3.36 -19.03 -11.68
N ILE A 67 4.34 -18.16 -11.43
CA ILE A 67 4.10 -16.74 -11.18
C ILE A 67 3.40 -16.09 -12.38
N GLY A 68 3.88 -16.36 -13.60
CA GLY A 68 3.23 -15.87 -14.82
C GLY A 68 1.77 -16.32 -14.94
N PHE A 69 1.48 -17.58 -14.59
CA PHE A 69 0.11 -18.08 -14.50
C PHE A 69 -0.71 -17.32 -13.43
N LEU A 70 -0.21 -17.17 -12.21
CA LEU A 70 -0.95 -16.46 -11.15
C LEU A 70 -1.22 -14.98 -11.53
N LEU A 71 -0.26 -14.31 -12.15
CA LEU A 71 -0.38 -12.92 -12.60
C LEU A 71 -1.23 -12.74 -13.85
N SER A 72 -1.63 -13.81 -14.54
CA SER A 72 -2.59 -13.72 -15.64
C SER A 72 -4.05 -13.72 -15.19
N HIS A 73 -4.32 -13.83 -13.88
CA HIS A 73 -5.68 -13.98 -13.32
C HIS A 73 -6.13 -12.76 -12.50
N GLY A 74 -5.77 -11.54 -12.91
CA GLY A 74 -6.07 -10.31 -12.14
C GLY A 74 -7.54 -10.12 -11.76
N GLU A 75 -8.46 -10.44 -12.66
CA GLU A 75 -9.91 -10.43 -12.42
C GLU A 75 -10.35 -11.37 -11.31
N ASP A 76 -9.71 -12.54 -11.19
CA ASP A 76 -10.01 -13.50 -10.14
C ASP A 76 -9.52 -13.03 -8.78
N TYR A 77 -8.34 -12.41 -8.72
CA TYR A 77 -7.86 -11.80 -7.47
C TYR A 77 -8.79 -10.66 -7.01
N LEU A 78 -9.33 -9.90 -7.96
CA LEU A 78 -10.26 -8.82 -7.65
C LEU A 78 -11.62 -9.34 -7.18
N THR A 79 -12.21 -10.34 -7.85
CA THR A 79 -13.59 -10.76 -7.60
C THR A 79 -13.72 -11.92 -6.61
N ARG A 80 -12.73 -12.83 -6.59
CA ARG A 80 -12.72 -14.06 -5.78
C ARG A 80 -11.64 -14.03 -4.71
N GLY A 81 -10.58 -13.27 -4.93
CA GLY A 81 -9.41 -13.15 -4.05
C GLY A 81 -9.54 -12.10 -2.94
N GLY A 82 -10.73 -11.55 -2.70
CA GLY A 82 -10.96 -10.56 -1.65
C GLY A 82 -10.59 -9.14 -2.07
N ASN A 83 -10.98 -8.73 -3.28
CA ASN A 83 -10.80 -7.38 -3.78
C ASN A 83 -9.31 -6.98 -3.86
N LEU A 84 -8.44 -7.91 -4.31
CA LEU A 84 -7.02 -7.65 -4.50
C LEU A 84 -6.74 -7.14 -5.91
N ILE A 85 -6.18 -5.93 -6.01
CA ILE A 85 -5.83 -5.30 -7.29
C ILE A 85 -4.46 -5.79 -7.75
N GLN A 86 -4.40 -6.41 -8.92
CA GLN A 86 -3.14 -6.56 -9.65
C GLN A 86 -2.87 -5.30 -10.48
N PRO A 87 -1.69 -4.66 -10.38
CA PRO A 87 -1.42 -3.35 -10.98
C PRO A 87 -1.13 -3.45 -12.50
N THR A 88 -2.09 -3.96 -13.27
CA THR A 88 -1.99 -4.09 -14.72
C THR A 88 -2.89 -3.06 -15.40
N LYS A 89 -2.44 -2.52 -16.53
CA LYS A 89 -3.26 -1.60 -17.34
C LYS A 89 -4.59 -2.24 -17.76
N ALA A 90 -4.58 -3.55 -18.02
CA ALA A 90 -5.77 -4.30 -18.39
C ALA A 90 -6.83 -4.29 -17.27
N LEU A 91 -6.43 -4.61 -16.02
CA LEU A 91 -7.35 -4.59 -14.88
C LEU A 91 -7.81 -3.17 -14.54
N LEU A 92 -6.92 -2.17 -14.60
CA LEU A 92 -7.29 -0.77 -14.37
C LEU A 92 -8.28 -0.23 -15.41
N ALA A 93 -8.27 -0.79 -16.61
CA ALA A 93 -9.20 -0.44 -17.68
C ALA A 93 -10.49 -1.29 -17.66
N SER A 94 -10.56 -2.35 -16.85
CA SER A 94 -11.65 -3.32 -16.92
C SER A 94 -12.95 -2.80 -16.33
N ASP A 95 -14.06 -3.28 -16.89
CA ASP A 95 -15.39 -2.96 -16.38
C ASP A 95 -15.59 -3.52 -14.97
N THR A 96 -14.95 -4.65 -14.65
CA THR A 96 -15.02 -5.22 -13.30
C THR A 96 -14.53 -4.22 -12.27
N LEU A 97 -13.33 -3.65 -12.43
CA LEU A 97 -12.81 -2.69 -11.45
C LEU A 97 -13.65 -1.42 -11.45
N LYS A 98 -13.97 -0.86 -12.62
CA LYS A 98 -14.73 0.40 -12.74
C LYS A 98 -16.14 0.35 -12.15
N ASN A 99 -16.75 -0.84 -12.16
CA ASN A 99 -18.11 -1.04 -11.62
C ASN A 99 -18.11 -1.39 -10.12
N MET A 100 -16.95 -1.54 -9.49
CA MET A 100 -16.90 -1.73 -8.03
C MET A 100 -17.27 -0.43 -7.30
N PRO A 101 -17.99 -0.53 -6.16
CA PRO A 101 -18.27 0.63 -5.31
C PRO A 101 -17.00 1.44 -5.03
N TYR A 102 -17.09 2.76 -5.15
CA TYR A 102 -16.00 3.70 -4.85
C TYR A 102 -14.65 3.45 -5.57
N SER A 103 -14.59 2.56 -6.57
CA SER A 103 -13.37 2.23 -7.31
C SER A 103 -12.68 3.45 -7.91
N GLU A 104 -13.47 4.40 -8.41
CA GLU A 104 -12.98 5.67 -8.95
C GLU A 104 -12.19 6.49 -7.91
N VAL A 105 -12.61 6.48 -6.63
CA VAL A 105 -11.89 7.16 -5.55
C VAL A 105 -10.50 6.55 -5.38
N PHE A 106 -10.41 5.22 -5.33
CA PHE A 106 -9.13 4.52 -5.21
C PHE A 106 -8.23 4.72 -6.43
N ILE A 107 -8.78 4.70 -7.65
CA ILE A 107 -8.02 4.91 -8.89
C ILE A 107 -7.47 6.34 -8.94
N ASN A 108 -8.30 7.33 -8.60
CA ASN A 108 -7.90 8.74 -8.59
C ASN A 108 -6.85 9.03 -7.52
N ASP A 109 -6.98 8.44 -6.33
CA ASP A 109 -5.97 8.55 -5.27
C ASP A 109 -4.66 7.86 -5.69
N MET A 110 -4.73 6.67 -6.30
CA MET A 110 -3.53 5.99 -6.80
C MET A 110 -2.78 6.82 -7.85
N ALA A 111 -3.49 7.57 -8.71
CA ALA A 111 -2.87 8.41 -9.75
C ALA A 111 -2.01 9.56 -9.19
N ARG A 112 -2.27 9.98 -7.95
CA ARG A 112 -1.52 11.02 -7.23
C ARG A 112 -0.76 10.48 -6.01
N ALA A 113 -0.65 9.16 -5.88
CA ALA A 113 0.10 8.49 -4.82
C ALA A 113 1.53 8.16 -5.25
N ASN A 114 2.36 7.79 -4.28
CA ASN A 114 3.70 7.26 -4.53
C ASN A 114 3.87 5.85 -3.93
N MET A 115 4.72 5.02 -4.53
CA MET A 115 5.05 3.71 -3.97
C MET A 115 5.91 3.86 -2.70
N VAL A 116 5.64 3.05 -1.68
CA VAL A 116 6.50 2.92 -0.48
C VAL A 116 7.73 2.07 -0.83
N TYR A 117 8.69 2.65 -1.56
CA TYR A 117 10.01 2.06 -1.72
C TYR A 117 11.06 3.16 -1.93
N TYR A 118 11.99 3.28 -0.99
CA TYR A 118 13.00 4.36 -0.95
C TYR A 118 14.44 3.86 -1.15
N GLY A 119 14.62 2.57 -1.50
CA GLY A 119 15.94 1.93 -1.68
C GLY A 119 16.20 0.82 -0.66
N SER A 120 17.41 0.27 -0.65
CA SER A 120 17.78 -0.87 0.23
C SER A 120 17.62 -0.56 1.72
N ASP A 121 17.75 0.70 2.10
CA ASP A 121 17.77 1.13 3.52
C ASP A 121 16.36 1.46 4.01
N SER A 122 15.34 1.30 3.15
CA SER A 122 13.94 1.59 3.46
C SER A 122 13.46 0.88 4.72
N ALA A 123 13.87 -0.38 4.93
CA ALA A 123 13.45 -1.16 6.10
C ALA A 123 13.99 -0.57 7.41
N GLU A 124 15.24 -0.12 7.39
CA GLU A 124 15.90 0.49 8.53
C GLU A 124 15.33 1.89 8.82
N ILE A 125 15.16 2.71 7.77
CA ILE A 125 14.51 4.02 7.88
C ILE A 125 13.08 3.88 8.41
N GLN A 126 12.31 2.88 7.96
CA GLN A 126 10.97 2.61 8.48
C GLN A 126 10.97 2.26 9.98
N THR A 127 12.01 1.58 10.45
CA THR A 127 12.18 1.31 11.89
C THR A 127 12.37 2.61 12.66
N GLN A 128 13.19 3.53 12.16
CA GLN A 128 13.39 4.84 12.82
C GLN A 128 12.11 5.70 12.81
N ILE A 129 11.35 5.68 11.71
CA ILE A 129 10.05 6.37 11.63
C ILE A 129 9.08 5.81 12.68
N ARG A 130 9.00 4.47 12.82
CA ARG A 130 8.19 3.82 13.86
C ARG A 130 8.59 4.30 15.25
N ASN A 131 9.88 4.25 15.58
CA ASN A 131 10.39 4.66 16.88
C ASN A 131 10.02 6.11 17.21
N ALA A 132 10.14 7.02 16.24
CA ALA A 132 9.78 8.42 16.42
C ALA A 132 8.27 8.62 16.66
N VAL A 133 7.41 7.89 15.93
CA VAL A 133 5.96 7.95 16.15
C VAL A 133 5.61 7.40 17.54
N GLU A 134 6.18 6.26 17.92
CA GLU A 134 5.94 5.62 19.21
C GLU A 134 6.48 6.47 20.39
N SER A 135 7.58 7.19 20.23
CA SER A 135 8.10 8.07 21.30
C SER A 135 7.14 9.23 21.60
N VAL A 136 6.53 9.81 20.57
CA VAL A 136 5.49 10.84 20.75
C VAL A 136 4.24 10.23 21.37
N MET A 137 3.72 9.14 20.78
CA MET A 137 2.42 8.58 21.13
C MET A 137 2.39 7.85 22.47
N LEU A 138 3.46 7.13 22.80
CA LEU A 138 3.51 6.24 23.96
C LEU A 138 4.36 6.80 25.10
N SER A 139 5.39 7.60 24.78
CA SER A 139 6.33 8.14 25.78
C SER A 139 6.15 9.63 26.08
N GLY A 140 5.25 10.32 25.35
CA GLY A 140 4.94 11.73 25.58
C GLY A 140 6.04 12.71 25.15
N GLU A 141 6.96 12.28 24.27
CA GLU A 141 7.98 13.16 23.72
C GLU A 141 7.36 14.23 22.80
N SER A 142 7.96 15.42 22.73
CA SER A 142 7.48 16.44 21.81
C SER A 142 7.74 16.05 20.34
N PRO A 143 6.82 16.34 19.41
CA PRO A 143 7.02 16.06 17.99
C PRO A 143 8.31 16.68 17.42
N GLN A 144 8.70 17.86 17.91
CA GLN A 144 9.92 18.55 17.48
C GLN A 144 11.17 17.76 17.87
N LYS A 145 11.20 17.20 19.09
CA LYS A 145 12.34 16.41 19.57
C LYS A 145 12.40 15.07 18.84
N ALA A 146 11.27 14.36 18.72
CA ALA A 146 11.20 13.11 17.97
C ALA A 146 11.64 13.27 16.50
N LEU A 147 11.25 14.38 15.85
CA LEU A 147 11.68 14.70 14.49
C LEU A 147 13.19 14.97 14.39
N ALA A 148 13.78 15.67 15.36
CA ALA A 148 15.22 15.93 15.39
C ALA A 148 16.02 14.64 15.55
N THR A 149 15.56 13.74 16.44
CA THR A 149 16.15 12.40 16.62
C THR A 149 16.04 11.58 15.35
N LEU A 150 14.84 11.53 14.74
CA LEU A 150 14.61 10.82 13.47
C LEU A 150 15.55 11.29 12.37
N ARG A 151 15.71 12.62 12.21
CA ARG A 151 16.60 13.19 11.18
C ARG A 151 18.05 12.76 11.39
N SER A 152 18.52 12.78 12.63
CA SER A 152 19.90 12.39 12.94
C SER A 152 20.12 10.91 12.65
N ALA A 153 19.21 10.03 13.11
CA ALA A 153 19.30 8.59 12.88
C ALA A 153 19.19 8.23 11.39
N VAL A 154 18.32 8.89 10.63
CA VAL A 154 18.22 8.66 9.17
C VAL A 154 19.47 9.15 8.44
N GLN A 155 20.08 10.26 8.87
CA GLN A 155 21.30 10.75 8.27
C GLN A 155 22.47 9.78 8.49
N GLU A 156 22.59 9.21 9.69
CA GLU A 156 23.61 8.18 9.99
C GLU A 156 23.47 6.97 9.05
N ILE A 157 22.26 6.45 8.86
CA ILE A 157 21.98 5.34 7.92
C ILE A 157 22.40 5.67 6.49
N ILE A 158 22.17 6.91 6.05
CA ILE A 158 22.52 7.37 4.70
C ILE A 158 24.05 7.52 4.58
N ASP A 159 24.71 8.06 5.59
CA ASP A 159 26.14 8.38 5.58
C ASP A 159 27.02 7.14 5.67
N GLU A 160 26.61 6.07 6.36
CA GLU A 160 27.39 4.82 6.52
C GLU A 160 27.72 4.09 5.19
N ARG A 161 27.16 4.52 4.07
CA ARG A 161 27.40 3.94 2.73
C ARG A 161 28.45 4.69 1.91
N HIS A 162 28.97 5.81 2.40
CA HIS A 162 29.96 6.66 1.74
C HIS A 162 31.29 6.71 2.51
#